data_AF-A0A382V5U9-F1
#
_entry.id   AF-A0A382V5U9-F1
#
_cell.length_a   1.000
_cell.length_b   1.000
_cell.length_c   1.000
_cell.angle_alpha   90.00
_cell.angle_beta   90.00
_cell.angle_gamma   90.00
#
_symmetry.space_group_name_H-M   'P 1'
#
loop_
_entity.id
_entity.type
_entity.pdbx_description
1 polymer ?
#
loop_
_entity_poly.entity_id
_entity_poly.type
_entity_poly.pdbx_seq_one_letter_code
_entity_poly.pdbx_strand_id
1 'polypeptide(L)'
;MNRLLKIAFSTIMAFGLVFFVGCESEDDAVVETVYDSFDIRAVMSLTAGTDANAEIVRTVPGTEDQAVFVSSAISRLTVINYTTSGFTFGSTYDLDAGSATAEMTSIDVSIPIGGENYVAVCVANTDCAVGKIMFVKLSDGTVVSEVDVGYNPDGTA
;
A
#
# COMPACT_ATOMS: atom_id res chain seq x y z
N MET A 1 35.03 39.61 -53.08
CA MET A 1 34.02 38.67 -52.55
C MET A 1 32.66 39.37 -52.56
N ASN A 2 31.72 38.90 -53.39
CA ASN A 2 30.45 39.57 -53.67
C ASN A 2 29.56 39.64 -52.40
N ARG A 3 28.76 40.71 -52.22
CA ARG A 3 27.95 40.93 -51.00
C ARG A 3 27.04 39.74 -50.68
N LEU A 4 26.48 39.11 -51.71
CA LEU A 4 25.67 37.89 -51.61
C LEU A 4 26.45 36.69 -51.05
N LEU A 5 27.73 36.54 -51.39
CA LEU A 5 28.57 35.44 -50.90
C LEU A 5 28.95 35.63 -49.42
N LYS A 6 29.11 36.89 -48.97
CA LYS A 6 29.33 37.21 -47.55
C LYS A 6 28.10 36.93 -46.70
N ILE A 7 26.91 37.25 -47.22
CA ILE A 7 25.63 36.97 -46.54
C ILE A 7 25.42 35.45 -46.46
N ALA A 8 25.60 34.73 -47.56
CA ALA A 8 25.47 33.27 -47.58
C ALA A 8 26.43 32.57 -46.59
N PHE A 9 27.70 33.01 -46.52
CA PHE A 9 28.65 32.47 -45.54
C PHE A 9 28.25 32.81 -44.09
N SER A 10 27.77 34.03 -43.84
CA SER A 10 27.32 34.45 -42.52
C SER A 10 26.08 33.70 -42.04
N THR A 11 25.15 33.36 -42.94
CA THR A 11 23.94 32.63 -42.61
C THR A 11 24.21 31.14 -42.36
N ILE A 12 25.13 30.53 -43.12
CA ILE A 12 25.56 29.13 -42.90
C ILE A 12 26.31 29.00 -41.57
N MET A 13 27.16 29.98 -41.23
CA MET A 13 27.90 29.98 -39.97
C MET A 13 26.98 30.22 -38.76
N ALA A 14 25.96 31.08 -38.91
CA ALA A 14 24.97 31.33 -37.86
C ALA A 14 24.01 30.15 -37.63
N PHE A 15 23.60 29.43 -38.68
CA PHE A 15 22.77 28.22 -38.54
C PHE A 15 23.55 27.00 -38.06
N GLY A 16 24.83 26.86 -38.42
CA GLY A 16 25.68 25.75 -37.96
C GLY A 16 25.97 25.77 -36.45
N LEU A 17 25.89 26.95 -35.81
CA LEU A 17 26.08 27.12 -34.36
C LEU A 17 24.85 26.73 -33.53
N VAL A 18 23.65 26.65 -34.13
CA VAL A 18 22.40 26.33 -33.40
C VAL A 18 22.19 24.82 -33.24
N PHE A 19 22.96 23.99 -33.95
CA PHE A 19 22.86 22.52 -33.85
C PHE A 19 23.79 21.88 -32.79
N PHE A 20 24.65 22.67 -32.13
CA PHE A 20 25.58 22.17 -31.11
C PHE A 20 25.28 22.65 -29.69
N VAL A 21 24.19 23.40 -29.47
CA VAL A 21 23.70 23.71 -28.12
C VAL A 21 22.67 22.66 -27.71
N GLY A 22 23.10 21.40 -27.69
CA GLY A 22 22.50 20.44 -26.78
C GLY A 22 22.95 20.84 -25.38
N CYS A 23 22.03 21.29 -24.53
CA CYS A 23 22.26 21.43 -23.08
C CYS A 23 22.35 20.05 -22.41
N GLU A 24 23.18 19.16 -22.92
CA GLU A 24 23.70 18.07 -22.09
C GLU A 24 24.99 18.62 -21.49
N SER A 25 24.85 19.22 -20.31
CA SER A 25 26.00 19.49 -19.47
C SER A 25 26.71 18.16 -19.23
N GLU A 26 27.96 18.03 -19.69
CA GLU A 26 28.87 16.96 -19.25
C GLU A 26 29.15 17.02 -17.72
N ASP A 27 28.61 18.04 -17.04
CA ASP A 27 28.53 18.24 -15.59
C ASP A 27 27.20 17.75 -14.98
N ASP A 28 26.45 16.87 -15.66
CA ASP A 28 25.43 16.07 -14.99
C ASP A 28 26.15 15.14 -14.02
N ALA A 29 26.48 15.68 -12.84
CA ALA A 29 27.09 14.98 -11.73
C ALA A 29 26.35 13.66 -11.63
N VAL A 30 27.07 12.56 -11.82
CA VAL A 30 26.53 11.21 -11.63
C VAL A 30 25.94 11.23 -10.24
N VAL A 31 24.61 11.36 -10.15
CA VAL A 31 23.90 11.30 -8.89
C VAL A 31 24.00 9.84 -8.51
N GLU A 32 25.05 9.53 -7.75
CA GLU A 32 25.28 8.20 -7.24
C GLU A 32 24.01 7.83 -6.46
N THR A 33 23.29 6.82 -6.94
CA THR A 33 22.11 6.33 -6.23
C THR A 33 22.63 5.63 -4.99
N VAL A 34 22.69 6.37 -3.89
CA VAL A 34 23.05 5.83 -2.59
C VAL A 34 21.84 5.04 -2.09
N TYR A 35 21.95 3.72 -2.14
CA TYR A 35 21.01 2.84 -1.46
C TYR A 35 21.37 2.83 0.02
N ASP A 36 20.45 3.30 0.86
CA ASP A 36 20.56 3.12 2.29
C ASP A 36 20.54 1.62 2.62
N SER A 37 21.31 1.21 3.62
CA SER A 37 21.34 -0.18 4.06
C SER A 37 20.38 -0.35 5.23
N PHE A 38 19.43 -1.26 5.11
CA PHE A 38 18.56 -1.64 6.23
C PHE A 38 18.78 -3.11 6.60
N ASP A 39 18.67 -3.39 7.89
CA ASP A 39 18.68 -4.75 8.43
C ASP A 39 17.26 -5.19 8.78
N ILE A 40 16.82 -6.31 8.24
CA ILE A 40 15.61 -7.00 8.72
C ILE A 40 16.02 -7.92 9.86
N ARG A 41 15.47 -7.70 11.05
CA ARG A 41 15.74 -8.52 12.24
C ARG A 41 14.42 -8.94 12.87
N ALA A 42 14.34 -10.19 13.32
CA ALA A 42 13.24 -10.63 14.16
C ALA A 42 13.42 -10.02 15.56
N VAL A 43 12.57 -9.06 15.91
CA VAL A 43 12.61 -8.38 17.22
C VAL A 43 11.74 -9.12 18.23
N MET A 44 10.60 -9.66 17.81
CA MET A 44 9.70 -10.45 18.65
C MET A 44 8.67 -11.25 17.83
N SER A 45 7.89 -12.09 18.52
CA SER A 45 6.77 -12.85 17.95
C SER A 45 5.60 -12.88 18.93
N LEU A 46 4.38 -12.82 18.41
CA LEU A 46 3.13 -13.06 19.12
C LEU A 46 2.33 -14.12 18.38
N THR A 47 1.60 -14.94 19.12
CA THR A 47 0.63 -15.88 18.54
C THR A 47 -0.72 -15.21 18.42
N ALA A 48 -1.31 -15.22 17.21
CA ALA A 48 -2.68 -14.74 16.98
C ALA A 48 -3.74 -15.67 17.61
N GLY A 49 -3.34 -16.85 18.07
CA GLY A 49 -4.22 -17.91 18.57
C GLY A 49 -4.15 -19.16 17.70
N THR A 50 -4.44 -20.31 18.29
CA THR A 50 -4.26 -21.65 17.67
C THR A 50 -5.02 -21.81 16.35
N ASP A 51 -6.13 -21.10 16.18
CA ASP A 51 -7.02 -21.24 15.02
C ASP A 51 -7.29 -19.90 14.32
N ALA A 52 -6.49 -18.87 14.57
CA ALA A 52 -6.78 -17.54 14.04
C ALA A 52 -6.54 -17.45 12.51
N ASN A 53 -5.53 -18.17 12.01
CA ASN A 53 -5.05 -18.09 10.63
C ASN A 53 -4.89 -16.62 10.15
N ALA A 54 -3.83 -15.95 10.62
CA ALA A 54 -3.56 -14.56 10.27
C ALA A 54 -3.13 -14.45 8.79
N GLU A 55 -3.81 -13.60 8.02
CA GLU A 55 -3.62 -13.50 6.56
C GLU A 55 -2.79 -12.26 6.16
N ILE A 56 -3.46 -11.10 6.07
CA ILE A 56 -2.88 -9.87 5.55
C ILE A 56 -2.75 -8.83 6.67
N VAL A 57 -1.59 -8.17 6.71
CA VAL A 57 -1.31 -7.00 7.56
C VAL A 57 -1.19 -5.72 6.70
N ARG A 58 -1.69 -4.61 7.25
CA ARG A 58 -1.58 -3.26 6.67
C ARG A 58 -1.26 -2.24 7.77
N THR A 59 -0.36 -1.31 7.50
CA THR A 59 -0.14 -0.15 8.37
C THR A 59 -1.37 0.78 8.32
N VAL A 60 -1.63 1.51 9.40
CA VAL A 60 -2.74 2.46 9.46
C VAL A 60 -2.24 3.84 9.03
N PRO A 61 -2.65 4.36 7.86
CA PRO A 61 -2.18 5.66 7.40
C PRO A 61 -2.57 6.78 8.36
N GLY A 62 -1.64 7.72 8.59
CA GLY A 62 -1.82 8.81 9.56
C GLY A 62 -1.40 8.44 10.98
N THR A 63 -0.92 7.22 11.20
CA THR A 63 -0.28 6.77 12.44
C THR A 63 1.17 6.39 12.18
N GLU A 64 2.01 6.48 13.20
CA GLU A 64 3.42 6.06 13.12
C GLU A 64 3.64 4.66 13.73
N ASP A 65 2.66 4.17 14.50
CA ASP A 65 2.78 3.08 15.45
C ASP A 65 1.62 2.08 15.39
N GLN A 66 0.77 2.13 14.36
CA GLN A 66 -0.36 1.20 14.22
C GLN A 66 -0.42 0.46 12.88
N ALA A 67 -0.81 -0.80 12.99
CA ALA A 67 -1.17 -1.66 11.88
C ALA A 67 -2.43 -2.46 12.23
N VAL A 68 -3.01 -3.13 11.25
CA VAL A 68 -4.11 -4.05 11.43
C VAL A 68 -3.86 -5.32 10.63
N PHE A 69 -4.39 -6.44 11.10
CA PHE A 69 -4.45 -7.67 10.33
C PHE A 69 -5.78 -8.38 10.53
N VAL A 70 -6.13 -9.25 9.59
CA VAL A 70 -7.29 -10.13 9.70
C VAL A 70 -6.88 -11.56 10.00
N SER A 71 -7.72 -12.22 10.78
CA SER A 71 -7.64 -13.63 11.13
C SER A 71 -8.81 -14.33 10.43
N SER A 72 -8.50 -15.09 9.38
CA SER A 72 -9.51 -15.64 8.46
C SER A 72 -10.47 -16.59 9.18
N ALA A 73 -9.93 -17.58 9.89
CA ALA A 73 -10.70 -18.67 10.47
C ALA A 73 -11.56 -18.28 11.69
N ILE A 74 -11.35 -17.08 12.25
CA ILE A 74 -12.15 -16.56 13.37
C ILE A 74 -12.87 -15.24 13.02
N SER A 75 -12.84 -14.82 11.76
CA SER A 75 -13.53 -13.61 11.29
C SER A 75 -13.24 -12.35 12.14
N ARG A 76 -11.95 -12.13 12.44
CA ARG A 76 -11.51 -11.06 13.35
C ARG A 76 -10.53 -10.10 12.69
N LEU A 77 -10.81 -8.81 12.82
CA LEU A 77 -9.86 -7.72 12.59
C LEU A 77 -9.14 -7.40 13.90
N THR A 78 -7.81 -7.37 13.89
CA THR A 78 -6.98 -7.09 15.07
C THR A 78 -6.09 -5.89 14.83
N VAL A 79 -6.10 -4.94 15.76
CA VAL A 79 -5.18 -3.80 15.78
C VAL A 79 -3.84 -4.25 16.39
N ILE A 80 -2.75 -3.83 15.77
CA ILE A 80 -1.39 -3.96 16.26
C ILE A 80 -0.91 -2.56 16.64
N ASN A 81 -0.44 -2.39 17.87
CA ASN A 81 0.36 -1.22 18.25
C ASN A 81 1.82 -1.63 18.28
N TYR A 82 2.72 -0.86 17.68
CA TYR A 82 4.14 -1.20 17.59
C TYR A 82 5.06 -0.03 17.93
N THR A 83 6.23 -0.35 18.45
CA THR A 83 7.34 0.57 18.69
C THR A 83 8.55 0.10 17.89
N THR A 84 9.66 0.83 17.99
CA THR A 84 10.92 0.42 17.37
C THR A 84 11.47 -0.91 17.89
N SER A 85 11.03 -1.36 19.07
CA SER A 85 11.55 -2.55 19.75
C SER A 85 10.51 -3.61 20.06
N GLY A 86 9.28 -3.49 19.57
CA GLY A 86 8.25 -4.51 19.76
C GLY A 86 6.86 -4.11 19.31
N PHE A 87 5.87 -4.97 19.56
CA PHE A 87 4.47 -4.77 19.21
C PHE A 87 3.54 -5.52 20.17
N THR A 88 2.28 -5.08 20.25
CA THR A 88 1.21 -5.70 21.04
C THR A 88 -0.07 -5.73 20.23
N PHE A 89 -0.95 -6.69 20.52
CA PHE A 89 -2.32 -6.64 20.02
C PHE A 89 -3.13 -5.66 20.87
N GLY A 90 -3.77 -4.71 20.19
CA GLY A 90 -4.71 -3.76 20.75
C GLY A 90 -6.14 -4.28 20.67
N SER A 91 -7.05 -3.44 20.17
CA SER A 91 -8.45 -3.80 19.97
C SER A 91 -8.62 -4.93 18.96
N THR A 92 -9.66 -5.73 19.17
CA THR A 92 -10.09 -6.79 18.26
C THR A 92 -11.57 -6.65 17.96
N TYR A 93 -11.95 -6.89 16.72
CA TYR A 93 -13.32 -6.75 16.24
C TYR A 93 -13.74 -8.03 15.52
N ASP A 94 -14.71 -8.74 16.06
CA ASP A 94 -15.33 -9.91 15.43
C ASP A 94 -16.40 -9.40 14.46
N LEU A 95 -16.11 -9.40 13.16
CA LEU A 95 -16.97 -8.73 12.17
C LEU A 95 -18.07 -9.64 11.63
N ASP A 96 -17.90 -10.96 11.76
CA ASP A 96 -18.91 -11.94 11.37
C ASP A 96 -18.99 -13.11 12.37
N ALA A 97 -19.21 -12.77 13.65
CA ALA A 97 -19.24 -13.74 14.74
C ALA A 97 -20.32 -14.84 14.61
N GLY A 98 -21.27 -14.69 13.67
CA GLY A 98 -22.33 -15.66 13.41
C GLY A 98 -22.03 -16.64 12.26
N SER A 99 -20.99 -16.39 11.46
CA SER A 99 -20.65 -17.23 10.33
C SER A 99 -19.63 -18.30 10.72
N ALA A 100 -19.98 -19.57 10.48
CA ALA A 100 -19.08 -20.69 10.70
C ALA A 100 -18.06 -20.89 9.57
N THR A 101 -18.23 -20.18 8.46
CA THR A 101 -17.45 -20.38 7.23
C THR A 101 -16.95 -19.08 6.61
N ALA A 102 -17.19 -17.93 7.23
CA ALA A 102 -16.67 -16.66 6.74
C ALA A 102 -15.15 -16.62 6.89
N GLU A 103 -14.48 -16.32 5.79
CA GLU A 103 -13.04 -16.22 5.65
C GLU A 103 -12.68 -14.79 5.26
N MET A 104 -11.77 -14.19 6.04
CA MET A 104 -11.26 -12.84 5.84
C MET A 104 -9.84 -12.89 5.31
N THR A 105 -9.67 -12.57 4.04
CA THR A 105 -8.43 -12.91 3.34
C THR A 105 -7.71 -11.70 2.77
N SER A 106 -8.38 -10.55 2.70
CA SER A 106 -7.75 -9.32 2.23
C SER A 106 -8.29 -8.09 2.92
N ILE A 107 -7.40 -7.13 3.12
CA ILE A 107 -7.72 -5.84 3.70
C ILE A 107 -6.99 -4.69 3.00
N ASP A 108 -7.63 -3.53 3.05
CA ASP A 108 -6.99 -2.24 2.81
C ASP A 108 -7.46 -1.20 3.83
N VAL A 109 -6.60 -0.23 4.14
CA VAL A 109 -6.88 0.80 5.15
C VAL A 109 -6.85 2.17 4.49
N SER A 110 -7.97 2.87 4.58
CA SER A 110 -8.06 4.24 4.06
C SER A 110 -7.18 5.21 4.84
N ILE A 111 -6.83 6.32 4.18
CA ILE A 111 -6.38 7.53 4.89
C ILE A 111 -7.47 8.01 5.87
N PRO A 112 -7.12 8.81 6.89
CA PRO A 112 -8.12 9.38 7.78
C PRO A 112 -9.11 10.27 7.02
N ILE A 113 -10.40 9.95 7.08
CA ILE A 113 -11.49 10.73 6.51
C ILE A 113 -12.30 11.31 7.67
N GLY A 114 -12.16 12.62 7.91
CA GLY A 114 -12.80 13.26 9.06
C GLY A 114 -12.26 12.80 10.43
N GLY A 115 -11.02 12.32 10.47
CA GLY A 115 -10.37 11.79 11.69
C GLY A 115 -10.63 10.30 11.96
N GLU A 116 -11.28 9.59 11.03
CA GLU A 116 -11.55 8.15 11.13
C GLU A 116 -10.84 7.39 10.00
N ASN A 117 -10.25 6.24 10.31
CA ASN A 117 -9.76 5.30 9.31
C ASN A 117 -10.81 4.20 9.12
N TYR A 118 -11.11 3.89 7.86
CA TYR A 118 -11.96 2.77 7.50
C TYR A 118 -11.11 1.63 6.96
N VAL A 119 -11.42 0.41 7.39
CA VAL A 119 -10.82 -0.81 6.87
C VAL A 119 -11.82 -1.46 5.91
N ALA A 120 -11.43 -1.64 4.66
CA ALA A 120 -12.15 -2.48 3.72
C ALA A 120 -11.70 -3.92 3.94
N VAL A 121 -12.61 -4.80 4.34
CA VAL A 121 -12.33 -6.21 4.63
C VAL A 121 -13.05 -7.07 3.60
N CYS A 122 -12.29 -7.86 2.84
CA CYS A 122 -12.85 -8.88 1.96
C CYS A 122 -13.25 -10.08 2.78
N VAL A 123 -14.52 -10.48 2.64
CA VAL A 123 -15.11 -11.63 3.33
C VAL A 123 -15.72 -12.56 2.29
N ALA A 124 -15.38 -13.84 2.33
CA ALA A 124 -15.99 -14.88 1.52
C ALA A 124 -16.58 -15.96 2.43
N ASN A 125 -17.71 -16.55 2.04
CA ASN A 125 -18.36 -17.60 2.86
C ASN A 125 -17.70 -18.98 2.72
N THR A 126 -16.71 -19.12 1.82
CA THR A 126 -15.72 -20.20 1.66
C THR A 126 -14.70 -19.74 0.60
N ASP A 127 -13.57 -20.43 0.50
CA ASP A 127 -12.68 -20.39 -0.68
C ASP A 127 -13.48 -20.39 -1.99
N CYS A 128 -13.14 -19.44 -2.87
CA CYS A 128 -13.78 -19.26 -4.18
C CYS A 128 -15.31 -19.08 -4.13
N ALA A 129 -15.88 -18.52 -3.06
CA ALA A 129 -17.27 -18.08 -3.03
C ALA A 129 -17.45 -16.63 -3.50
N VAL A 130 -18.70 -16.28 -3.79
CA VAL A 130 -19.12 -14.87 -3.89
C VAL A 130 -18.85 -14.22 -2.54
N GLY A 131 -18.06 -13.15 -2.57
CA GLY A 131 -17.66 -12.42 -1.39
C GLY A 131 -18.41 -11.09 -1.24
N LYS A 132 -18.08 -10.39 -0.16
CA LYS A 132 -18.46 -9.00 0.05
C LYS A 132 -17.26 -8.23 0.60
N ILE A 133 -17.28 -6.92 0.40
CA ILE A 133 -16.40 -6.00 1.10
C ILE A 133 -17.19 -5.37 2.23
N MET A 134 -16.75 -5.58 3.47
CA MET A 134 -17.21 -4.84 4.63
C MET A 134 -16.36 -3.59 4.81
N PHE A 135 -17.00 -2.43 4.98
CA PHE A 135 -16.32 -1.21 5.39
C PHE A 135 -16.48 -1.03 6.90
N VAL A 136 -15.37 -1.05 7.62
CA VAL A 136 -15.33 -1.08 9.09
C VAL A 136 -14.68 0.19 9.62
N LYS A 137 -15.31 0.86 10.59
CA LYS A 137 -14.66 1.93 11.35
C LYS A 137 -13.58 1.35 12.25
N LEU A 138 -12.36 1.86 12.15
CA LEU A 138 -11.25 1.32 12.92
C LEU A 138 -11.35 1.67 14.41
N SER A 139 -11.94 2.82 14.74
CA SER A 139 -12.06 3.29 16.12
C SER A 139 -12.89 2.37 17.04
N ASP A 140 -13.92 1.70 16.50
CA ASP A 140 -14.86 0.91 17.28
C ASP A 140 -15.27 -0.44 16.66
N GLY A 141 -14.80 -0.76 15.45
CA GLY A 141 -15.11 -2.00 14.75
C GLY A 141 -16.50 -2.03 14.10
N THR A 142 -17.22 -0.90 14.05
CA THR A 142 -18.56 -0.85 13.45
C THR A 142 -18.48 -1.05 11.93
N VAL A 143 -19.21 -2.04 11.41
CA VAL A 143 -19.45 -2.18 9.96
C VAL A 143 -20.45 -1.09 9.52
N VAL A 144 -19.99 -0.17 8.66
CA VAL A 144 -20.81 0.97 8.20
C VAL A 144 -21.43 0.76 6.83
N SER A 145 -20.90 -0.17 6.04
CA SER A 145 -21.42 -0.52 4.73
C SER A 145 -20.90 -1.89 4.30
N GLU A 146 -21.69 -2.56 3.46
CA GLU A 146 -21.29 -3.79 2.79
C GLU A 146 -21.55 -3.64 1.30
N VAL A 147 -20.63 -4.16 0.49
CA VAL A 147 -20.77 -4.21 -0.97
C VAL A 147 -20.53 -5.64 -1.41
N ASP A 148 -21.54 -6.26 -2.01
CA ASP A 148 -21.37 -7.55 -2.66
C ASP A 148 -20.33 -7.40 -3.78
N VAL A 149 -19.33 -8.27 -3.75
CA VAL A 149 -18.36 -8.40 -4.83
C VAL A 149 -18.58 -9.72 -5.52
N GLY A 150 -17.93 -9.89 -6.68
CA GLY A 150 -17.91 -11.18 -7.34
C GLY A 150 -17.15 -12.23 -6.52
N TYR A 151 -16.53 -13.17 -7.23
CA TYR A 151 -15.63 -14.10 -6.58
C TYR A 151 -14.47 -13.37 -5.90
N ASN A 152 -14.14 -13.80 -4.69
CA ASN A 152 -12.98 -13.31 -3.96
C ASN A 152 -11.71 -13.55 -4.81
N PRO A 153 -10.91 -12.51 -5.11
CA PRO A 153 -9.75 -12.62 -5.99
C PRO A 153 -8.54 -13.31 -5.35
N ASP A 154 -8.61 -13.69 -4.07
CA ASP A 154 -7.56 -14.44 -3.37
C ASP A 154 -7.38 -15.88 -3.87
N GLY A 155 -8.35 -16.39 -4.63
CA GLY A 155 -8.27 -17.54 -5.53
C GLY A 155 -7.36 -18.67 -5.07
N THR A 156 -7.93 -19.74 -4.54
CA THR A 156 -7.92 -21.04 -5.26
C THR A 156 -9.01 -21.99 -4.76
N ALA A 157 -9.46 -22.83 -5.70
CA ALA A 157 -10.21 -24.05 -5.49
C ALA A 157 -9.24 -25.25 -5.57
#